data_AF-A0A8H2M4X0-F1
#
_entry.id   AF-A0A8H2M4X0-F1
#
_cell.length_a   1.000
_cell.length_b   1.000
_cell.length_c   1.000
_cell.angle_alpha   90.00
_cell.angle_beta   90.00
_cell.angle_gamma   90.00
#
_symmetry.space_group_name_H-M   'P 1'
#
loop_
_entity.id
_entity.type
_entity.pdbx_description
1 polymer ?
#
loop_
_entity_poly.entity_id
_entity_poly.type
_entity_poly.pdbx_seq_one_letter_code
_entity_poly.pdbx_strand_id
1 'polypeptide(L)'
;MDYFCSSWIQDNDLSLWERAYQVLLKEADFYQVMFPEGEDIDPKVFPLAKDLIERPGVEISKIDFFPTGTWIYYKGPLDQEVEDLLLEALRTGPVFHIIFLKEDRKIAEENDYTDFLLFDEDLKRKMLEVFPALETYIDQ
;
A
#
# COMPACT_ATOMS: atom_id res chain seq x y z
N MET A 1 -14.66 0.35 -14.39
CA MET A 1 -14.17 1.39 -15.33
C MET A 1 -12.67 1.15 -15.46
N ASP A 2 -12.08 1.30 -16.64
CA ASP A 2 -10.64 1.10 -16.80
C ASP A 2 -9.90 2.33 -16.24
N TYR A 3 -9.47 2.26 -14.98
CA TYR A 3 -8.87 3.39 -14.27
C TYR A 3 -7.63 3.90 -14.98
N PHE A 4 -6.88 3.02 -15.64
CA PHE A 4 -5.67 3.30 -16.43
C PHE A 4 -5.89 4.30 -17.58
N CYS A 5 -7.14 4.56 -17.98
CA CYS A 5 -7.50 5.55 -19.00
C CYS A 5 -8.01 6.89 -18.42
N SER A 6 -7.96 7.09 -17.11
CA SER A 6 -8.54 8.29 -16.46
C SER A 6 -7.65 9.52 -16.63
N SER A 7 -8.24 10.71 -16.75
CA SER A 7 -7.50 11.95 -16.99
C SER A 7 -6.55 12.36 -15.86
N TRP A 8 -6.82 11.96 -14.62
CA TRP A 8 -5.97 12.26 -13.45
C TRP A 8 -4.65 11.48 -13.45
N ILE A 9 -4.58 10.35 -14.14
CA ILE A 9 -3.32 9.59 -14.34
C ILE A 9 -2.31 10.39 -15.18
N GLN A 10 -2.79 11.30 -16.02
CA GLN A 10 -1.94 12.17 -16.84
C GLN A 10 -1.66 13.53 -16.16
N ASP A 11 -2.11 13.73 -14.92
CA ASP A 11 -1.86 14.96 -14.18
C ASP A 11 -0.37 15.08 -13.85
N ASN A 12 0.32 15.97 -14.54
CA ASN A 12 1.76 16.16 -14.38
C ASN A 12 2.12 17.00 -13.15
N ASP A 13 1.13 17.57 -12.45
CA ASP A 13 1.35 18.25 -11.18
C ASP A 13 1.57 17.25 -10.03
N LEU A 14 1.19 15.99 -10.23
CA LEU A 14 1.43 14.89 -9.31
C LEU A 14 2.73 14.13 -9.64
N SER A 15 3.43 13.71 -8.60
CA SER A 15 4.61 12.86 -8.75
C SER A 15 4.25 11.53 -9.43
N LEU A 16 5.23 10.89 -10.07
CA LEU A 16 5.05 9.55 -10.64
C LEU A 16 4.50 8.57 -9.60
N TRP A 17 5.04 8.66 -8.38
CA TRP A 17 4.68 7.83 -7.24
C TRP A 17 3.24 8.03 -6.81
N GLU A 18 2.81 9.27 -6.66
CA GLU A 18 1.44 9.55 -6.24
C GLU A 18 0.41 9.05 -7.26
N ARG A 19 0.69 9.22 -8.55
CA ARG A 19 -0.17 8.69 -9.61
C ARG A 19 -0.21 7.17 -9.65
N ALA A 20 0.94 6.53 -9.50
CA ALA A 20 1.04 5.07 -9.43
C ALA A 20 0.26 4.53 -8.21
N TYR A 21 0.40 5.20 -7.07
CA TYR A 21 -0.28 4.84 -5.83
C TYR A 21 -1.80 4.97 -5.94
N GLN A 22 -2.29 6.04 -6.56
CA GLN A 22 -3.73 6.22 -6.81
C GLN A 22 -4.30 5.09 -7.68
N VAL A 23 -3.55 4.57 -8.66
CA VAL A 23 -3.99 3.41 -9.43
C VAL A 23 -4.09 2.15 -8.56
N LEU A 24 -3.13 1.92 -7.66
CA LEU A 24 -3.17 0.81 -6.71
C LEU A 24 -4.41 0.88 -5.82
N LEU A 25 -4.69 2.06 -5.26
CA LEU A 25 -5.86 2.29 -4.41
C LEU A 25 -7.17 1.97 -5.14
N LYS A 26 -7.24 2.17 -6.46
CA LYS A 26 -8.43 1.83 -7.25
C LYS A 26 -8.51 0.38 -7.70
N GLU A 27 -7.39 -0.34 -7.71
CA GLU A 27 -7.34 -1.75 -8.11
C GLU A 27 -7.49 -2.72 -6.93
N ALA A 28 -7.12 -2.29 -5.73
CA ALA A 28 -7.18 -3.06 -4.50
C ALA A 28 -8.56 -2.98 -3.83
N ASP A 29 -8.95 -4.08 -3.17
CA ASP A 29 -10.14 -4.15 -2.31
C ASP A 29 -9.79 -3.94 -0.83
N PHE A 30 -8.57 -4.33 -0.44
CA PHE A 30 -8.10 -4.28 0.95
C PHE A 30 -6.66 -3.78 1.04
N TYR A 31 -6.35 -3.17 2.18
CA TYR A 31 -4.98 -2.96 2.63
C TYR A 31 -4.64 -3.97 3.72
N GLN A 32 -3.36 -4.27 3.88
CA GLN A 32 -2.85 -5.04 4.99
C GLN A 32 -1.52 -4.45 5.47
N VAL A 33 -1.38 -4.30 6.78
CA VAL A 33 -0.17 -3.80 7.45
C VAL A 33 0.31 -4.82 8.47
N MET A 34 1.61 -4.92 8.68
CA MET A 34 2.20 -5.87 9.61
C MET A 34 3.09 -5.19 10.65
N PHE A 35 3.00 -5.64 11.89
CA PHE A 35 3.84 -5.17 12.99
C PHE A 35 4.34 -6.35 13.83
N PRO A 36 5.58 -6.33 14.32
CA PRO A 36 6.04 -7.32 15.28
C PRO A 36 5.24 -7.20 16.58
N GLU A 37 4.88 -8.34 17.17
CA GLU A 37 4.13 -8.38 18.43
C GLU A 37 4.98 -7.78 19.57
N GLY A 38 4.43 -6.78 20.26
CA GLY A 38 5.05 -6.16 21.43
C GLY A 38 5.93 -4.94 21.13
N GLU A 39 6.09 -4.54 19.87
CA GLU A 39 6.59 -3.19 19.58
C GLU A 39 5.48 -2.15 19.76
N ASP A 40 5.81 -1.06 20.46
CA ASP A 40 4.94 0.11 20.50
C ASP A 40 4.94 0.75 19.12
N ILE A 41 3.75 0.88 18.54
CA ILE A 41 3.53 1.64 17.31
C ILE A 41 3.76 3.11 17.66
N ASP A 42 5.00 3.59 17.52
CA ASP A 42 5.36 4.97 17.82
C ASP A 42 4.64 5.91 16.84
N PRO A 43 3.70 6.76 17.30
CA PRO A 43 2.99 7.69 16.42
C PRO A 43 3.91 8.72 15.74
N LYS A 44 5.14 8.91 16.24
CA LYS A 44 6.14 9.78 15.60
C LYS A 44 6.80 9.13 14.40
N VAL A 45 6.87 7.81 14.38
CA VAL A 45 7.37 7.02 13.25
C VAL A 45 6.21 6.66 12.32
N PHE A 46 5.00 6.50 12.89
CA PHE A 46 3.81 6.05 12.18
C PHE A 46 2.57 6.87 12.53
N PRO A 47 2.47 8.13 12.06
CA PRO A 47 1.38 9.03 12.45
C PRO A 47 -0.02 8.47 12.14
N LEU A 48 -0.13 7.64 11.10
CA LEU A 48 -1.41 7.15 10.55
C LEU A 48 -1.64 5.65 10.79
N ALA A 49 -0.67 4.90 11.33
CA ALA A 49 -0.83 3.46 11.55
C ALA A 49 -1.96 3.16 12.55
N LYS A 50 -2.07 3.99 13.60
CA LYS A 50 -3.16 3.87 14.57
C LYS A 50 -4.53 4.05 13.92
N ASP A 51 -4.65 5.06 13.05
CA ASP A 51 -5.89 5.35 12.34
C ASP A 51 -6.26 4.27 11.34
N LEU A 52 -5.30 3.47 10.85
CA LEU A 52 -5.61 2.31 10.02
C LEU A 52 -6.04 1.12 10.88
N ILE A 53 -5.26 0.72 11.88
CA ILE A 53 -5.51 -0.52 12.63
C ILE A 53 -6.73 -0.47 13.56
N GLU A 54 -7.15 0.73 14.01
CA GLU A 54 -8.31 0.91 14.88
C GLU A 54 -9.64 1.04 14.11
N ARG A 55 -9.61 0.98 12.77
CA ARG A 55 -10.82 1.17 11.96
C ARG A 55 -11.83 0.04 12.09
N PRO A 56 -13.14 0.36 11.94
CA PRO A 56 -14.17 -0.67 11.84
C PRO A 56 -13.90 -1.62 10.67
N GLY A 57 -14.07 -2.92 10.92
CA GLY A 57 -13.90 -3.95 9.88
C GLY A 57 -12.47 -4.40 9.65
N VAL A 58 -11.51 -3.94 10.47
CA VAL A 58 -10.14 -4.48 10.45
C VAL A 58 -10.12 -5.90 11.02
N GLU A 59 -9.64 -6.83 10.23
CA GLU A 59 -9.35 -8.21 10.60
C GLU A 59 -7.92 -8.33 11.13
N ILE A 60 -7.77 -9.00 12.27
CA ILE A 60 -6.47 -9.20 12.92
C ILE A 60 -6.08 -10.67 12.78
N SER A 61 -4.88 -10.91 12.28
CA SER A 61 -4.28 -12.25 12.25
C SER A 61 -2.87 -12.23 12.80
N LYS A 62 -2.42 -13.36 13.37
CA LYS A 62 -1.09 -13.50 13.94
C LYS A 62 -0.34 -14.62 13.22
N ILE A 63 0.92 -14.38 12.90
CA ILE A 63 1.79 -15.34 12.24
C ILE A 63 3.11 -15.41 12.99
N ASP A 64 3.50 -16.62 13.39
CA ASP A 64 4.78 -16.86 14.03
C ASP A 64 5.86 -17.06 12.96
N PHE A 65 6.80 -16.13 12.86
CA PHE A 65 7.97 -16.26 12.01
C PHE A 65 9.19 -16.66 12.86
N PHE A 66 9.71 -17.87 12.66
CA PHE A 66 10.95 -18.28 13.31
C PHE A 66 12.16 -17.83 12.46
N PRO A 67 13.18 -17.15 13.03
CA PRO A 67 13.38 -16.81 14.44
C PRO A 67 12.93 -15.39 14.84
N THR A 68 12.28 -14.64 13.95
CA THR A 68 11.99 -13.20 14.08
C THR A 68 10.82 -12.86 15.01
N GLY A 69 10.10 -13.85 15.55
CA GLY A 69 9.00 -13.67 16.50
C GLY A 69 7.61 -13.67 15.86
N THR A 70 6.60 -13.35 16.66
CA THR A 70 5.21 -13.22 16.21
C THR A 70 5.01 -11.89 15.49
N TRP A 71 4.33 -11.90 14.35
CA TRP A 71 3.90 -10.71 13.63
C TRP A 71 2.37 -10.64 13.62
N ILE A 72 1.84 -9.43 13.81
CA ILE A 72 0.41 -9.13 13.79
C ILE A 72 0.10 -8.41 12.49
N TYR A 73 -0.81 -8.99 11.72
CA TYR A 73 -1.34 -8.40 10.50
C TYR A 73 -2.70 -7.79 10.76
N TYR A 74 -2.90 -6.58 10.27
CA TYR A 74 -4.16 -5.85 10.29
C TYR A 74 -4.60 -5.66 8.84
N LYS A 75 -5.68 -6.33 8.45
CA LYS A 75 -6.27 -6.26 7.11
C LYS A 75 -7.57 -5.47 7.19
N GLY A 76 -7.72 -4.40 6.42
CA GLY A 76 -8.94 -3.59 6.41
C GLY A 76 -9.45 -3.34 4.99
N PRO A 77 -10.75 -3.03 4.84
CA PRO A 77 -11.30 -2.61 3.55
C PRO A 77 -10.69 -1.29 3.10
N LEU A 78 -10.48 -1.16 1.80
CA LEU A 78 -9.98 0.05 1.20
C LEU A 78 -11.16 0.93 0.77
N ASP A 79 -11.55 1.85 1.66
CA ASP A 79 -12.61 2.83 1.45
C ASP A 79 -12.02 4.23 1.15
N GLN A 80 -12.86 5.20 0.77
CA GLN A 80 -12.39 6.54 0.40
C GLN A 80 -11.62 7.23 1.53
N GLU A 81 -12.00 7.02 2.80
CA GLU A 81 -11.28 7.64 3.92
C GLU A 81 -9.88 7.02 4.08
N VAL A 82 -9.77 5.70 3.91
CA VAL A 82 -8.48 5.01 3.90
C VAL A 82 -7.63 5.46 2.72
N GLU A 83 -8.21 5.59 1.53
CA GLU A 83 -7.49 6.14 0.37
C GLU A 83 -6.91 7.52 0.66
N ASP A 84 -7.72 8.41 1.21
CA ASP A 84 -7.30 9.78 1.53
C ASP A 84 -6.18 9.78 2.59
N LEU A 85 -6.30 8.92 3.61
CA LEU A 85 -5.26 8.74 4.64
C LEU A 85 -3.95 8.22 4.04
N LEU A 86 -4.00 7.22 3.16
CA LEU A 86 -2.80 6.66 2.53
C LEU A 86 -2.14 7.65 1.57
N LEU A 87 -2.92 8.46 0.85
CA LEU A 87 -2.39 9.55 0.02
C LEU A 87 -1.77 10.68 0.84
N GLU A 88 -2.39 11.03 1.97
CA GLU A 88 -1.80 11.97 2.93
C GLU A 88 -0.49 11.42 3.51
N ALA A 89 -0.47 10.12 3.85
CA ALA A 89 0.73 9.43 4.32
C ALA A 89 1.87 9.56 3.31
N LEU A 90 1.60 9.19 2.06
CA LEU A 90 2.57 9.23 0.95
C LEU A 90 3.24 10.61 0.80
N ARG A 91 2.51 11.70 1.11
CA ARG A 91 3.00 13.08 0.99
C ARG A 91 3.74 13.57 2.23
N THR A 92 3.50 13.00 3.39
CA THR A 92 3.91 13.56 4.70
C THR A 92 5.03 12.79 5.39
N GLY A 93 5.31 11.55 4.98
CA GLY A 93 6.36 10.75 5.62
C GLY A 93 6.20 9.25 5.34
N PRO A 94 6.95 8.37 6.02
CA PRO A 94 6.92 6.94 5.75
C PRO A 94 5.53 6.36 5.61
N VAL A 95 5.29 5.76 4.45
CA VAL A 95 4.34 4.67 4.36
C VAL A 95 5.09 3.42 4.83
N PHE A 96 4.50 2.81 5.85
CA PHE A 96 4.88 1.52 6.45
C PHE A 96 4.93 0.41 5.39
N HIS A 97 5.35 -0.78 5.80
CA HIS A 97 5.16 -1.96 4.97
C HIS A 97 3.67 -2.22 4.75
N ILE A 98 3.16 -1.83 3.58
CA ILE A 98 1.77 -1.98 3.17
C ILE A 98 1.67 -3.01 2.05
N ILE A 99 0.66 -3.87 2.18
CA ILE A 99 0.30 -4.85 1.18
C ILE A 99 -1.08 -4.47 0.64
N PHE A 100 -1.18 -4.35 -0.68
CA PHE A 100 -2.45 -4.16 -1.38
C PHE A 100 -2.98 -5.51 -1.84
N LEU A 101 -4.24 -5.78 -1.50
CA LEU A 101 -4.91 -7.03 -1.80
C LEU A 101 -6.13 -6.76 -2.69
N LYS A 102 -6.31 -7.59 -3.71
CA LYS A 102 -7.56 -7.72 -4.47
C LYS A 102 -8.16 -9.06 -4.10
N GLU A 103 -9.36 -9.04 -3.53
CA GLU A 103 -9.91 -10.16 -2.76
C GLU A 103 -8.90 -10.62 -1.68
N ASP A 104 -8.40 -11.86 -1.74
CA ASP A 104 -7.35 -12.38 -0.86
C ASP A 104 -5.99 -12.48 -1.55
N ARG A 105 -5.87 -11.94 -2.76
CA ARG A 105 -4.65 -12.02 -3.55
C ARG A 105 -3.84 -10.73 -3.41
N LYS A 106 -2.58 -10.88 -3.00
CA LYS A 106 -1.59 -9.80 -3.04
C LYS A 106 -1.35 -9.32 -4.47
N ILE A 107 -1.55 -8.03 -4.69
CA ILE A 107 -1.35 -7.38 -5.98
C ILE A 107 -0.20 -6.37 -5.98
N ALA A 108 0.12 -5.79 -4.82
CA ALA A 108 1.30 -4.98 -4.64
C ALA A 108 1.80 -5.01 -3.20
N GLU A 109 3.09 -4.76 -3.02
CA GLU A 109 3.75 -4.57 -1.73
C GLU A 109 4.68 -3.39 -1.81
N GLU A 110 4.59 -2.52 -0.82
CA GLU A 110 5.51 -1.42 -0.62
C GLU A 110 6.21 -1.66 0.71
N ASN A 111 7.53 -1.52 0.72
CA ASN A 111 8.35 -1.65 1.92
C ASN A 111 9.39 -0.52 1.94
N ASP A 112 9.67 -0.04 3.15
CA ASP A 112 10.71 0.93 3.48
C ASP A 112 11.02 1.96 2.36
N TYR A 113 10.07 2.90 2.24
CA TYR A 113 10.31 4.30 1.88
C TYR A 113 10.35 4.75 0.43
N THR A 114 10.31 3.93 -0.60
CA THR A 114 10.21 4.47 -1.98
C THR A 114 9.90 3.45 -3.04
N ASP A 115 9.94 2.16 -2.73
CA ASP A 115 9.96 1.12 -3.74
C ASP A 115 8.78 0.17 -3.57
N PHE A 116 8.11 -0.10 -4.69
CA PHE A 116 7.22 -1.24 -4.76
C PHE A 116 8.08 -2.49 -4.87
N LEU A 117 8.07 -3.30 -3.82
CA LEU A 117 8.81 -4.56 -3.80
C LEU A 117 8.21 -5.63 -4.68
N LEU A 118 6.90 -5.57 -4.89
CA LEU A 118 6.20 -6.59 -5.64
C LEU A 118 5.02 -5.99 -6.36
N PHE A 119 4.83 -6.40 -7.61
CA PHE A 119 3.57 -6.30 -8.31
C PHE A 119 3.16 -7.69 -8.80
N ASP A 120 1.87 -7.96 -8.77
CA ASP A 120 1.30 -9.00 -9.62
C ASP A 120 1.61 -8.73 -11.10
N GLU A 121 1.91 -9.78 -11.88
CA GLU A 121 2.32 -9.67 -13.30
C GLU A 121 1.31 -8.90 -14.17
N ASP A 122 0.00 -9.15 -13.98
CA ASP A 122 -1.03 -8.46 -14.76
C ASP A 122 -1.11 -6.98 -14.41
N LEU A 123 -0.97 -6.65 -13.13
CA LEU A 123 -0.93 -5.26 -12.66
C LEU A 123 0.37 -4.57 -13.10
N LYS A 124 1.52 -5.23 -12.97
CA LYS A 124 2.83 -4.75 -13.40
C LYS A 124 2.80 -4.34 -14.86
N ARG A 125 2.30 -5.21 -15.74
CA ARG A 125 2.20 -4.90 -17.19
C ARG A 125 1.40 -3.61 -17.42
N LYS A 126 0.21 -3.47 -16.81
CA LYS A 126 -0.64 -2.28 -16.97
C LYS A 126 0.03 -1.02 -16.40
N MET A 127 0.67 -1.15 -15.24
CA MET A 127 1.39 -0.05 -14.60
C MET A 127 2.54 0.43 -15.47
N LEU A 128 3.32 -0.47 -16.09
CA LEU A 128 4.42 -0.10 -16.99
C LEU A 128 3.96 0.45 -18.34
N GLU A 129 2.79 0.04 -18.83
CA GLU A 129 2.18 0.64 -20.04
C GLU A 129 1.84 2.12 -19.82
N VAL A 130 1.36 2.47 -18.63
CA VAL A 130 0.95 3.83 -18.28
C VAL A 130 2.09 4.67 -17.71
N PHE A 131 2.95 4.04 -16.92
CA PHE A 131 4.08 4.64 -16.22
C PHE A 131 5.37 3.87 -16.52
N PRO A 132 5.94 3.97 -17.74
CA PRO A 132 7.14 3.22 -18.11
C PRO A 132 8.34 3.46 -17.18
N ALA A 133 8.42 4.65 -16.57
CA ALA A 133 9.47 5.01 -15.63
C ALA A 133 9.41 4.23 -14.29
N LEU A 134 8.33 3.49 -14.00
CA LEU A 134 8.27 2.61 -12.83
C LEU A 134 9.18 1.38 -12.96
N GLU A 135 9.60 1.00 -14.18
CA GLU A 135 10.46 -0.16 -14.39
C GLU A 135 11.75 -0.09 -13.57
N THR A 136 12.28 1.11 -13.32
CA THR A 136 13.51 1.28 -12.51
C THR A 136 13.32 1.01 -11.02
N TYR A 137 12.08 0.84 -10.56
CA TYR A 137 11.67 0.70 -9.17
C TYR A 137 10.86 -0.57 -8.89
N ILE A 138 10.56 -1.37 -9.92
CA ILE A 138 9.81 -2.63 -9.82
C ILE A 138 10.74 -3.77 -10.24
N ASP A 139 10.99 -4.71 -9.33
CA ASP A 139 11.90 -5.86 -9.49
C ASP A 139 13.37 -5.50 -9.79
N GLN A 140 14.15 -5.24 -8.72
CA GLN A 140 15.58 -5.58 -8.68
C GLN A 140 15.81 -6.88 -7.93
#